data_AF-A0A1C3WBP3-F1
#
_entry.id   AF-A0A1C3WBP3-F1
#
_cell.length_a   1.000
_cell.length_b   1.000
_cell.length_c   1.000
_cell.angle_alpha   90.00
_cell.angle_beta   90.00
_cell.angle_gamma   90.00
#
_symmetry.space_group_name_H-M   'P 1'
#
loop_
_entity.id
_entity.type
_entity.pdbx_description
1 polymer ?
#
loop_
_entity_poly.entity_id
_entity_poly.type
_entity_poly.pdbx_seq_one_letter_code
_entity_poly.pdbx_strand_id
1 'polypeptide(L)'
;NVPELVVARTAIGDFQSMIRSKTTRKLDEWLDAAKNSLVGSFAGGVEKDLNAVRNAIISPWSNGQTEGQITRLKLIKRQMYGRAKLDLLQARLIGAS
;
A
#
# COMPACT_ATOMS: atom_id res chain seq x y z
N ASN A 1 10.63 7.34 23.28
CA ASN A 1 11.10 6.11 23.97
C ASN A 1 11.73 5.17 22.97
N VAL A 2 13.00 4.78 23.14
CA VAL A 2 13.69 3.81 22.25
C VAL A 2 12.99 2.43 22.20
N PRO A 3 12.46 1.88 23.32
CA PRO A 3 11.80 0.56 23.31
C PRO A 3 10.55 0.49 22.42
N GLU A 4 9.70 1.51 22.44
CA GLU A 4 8.48 1.56 21.61
C GLU A 4 8.80 1.60 20.11
N LEU A 5 9.90 2.26 19.73
CA LEU A 5 10.36 2.29 18.34
C LEU A 5 10.88 0.92 17.87
N VAL A 6 11.50 0.15 18.77
CA VAL A 6 11.90 -1.23 18.47
C VAL A 6 10.66 -2.09 18.21
N VAL A 7 9.63 -1.99 19.05
CA VAL A 7 8.36 -2.71 18.85
C VAL A 7 7.72 -2.33 17.51
N ALA A 8 7.66 -1.05 17.18
CA ALA A 8 7.11 -0.57 15.92
C ALA A 8 7.89 -1.11 14.71
N ARG A 9 9.22 -1.09 14.77
CA ARG A 9 10.07 -1.64 13.70
C ARG A 9 9.86 -3.14 13.52
N THR A 10 9.78 -3.89 14.61
CA THR A 10 9.51 -5.33 14.58
C THR A 10 8.15 -5.60 13.97
N ALA A 11 7.09 -4.91 14.41
CA ALA A 11 5.75 -5.07 13.86
C ALA A 11 5.71 -4.79 12.34
N ILE A 12 6.38 -3.73 11.86
CA ILE A 12 6.48 -3.46 10.42
C ILE A 12 7.23 -4.57 9.69
N GLY A 13 8.34 -5.07 10.27
CA GLY A 13 9.14 -6.16 9.71
C GLY A 13 8.36 -7.47 9.59
N ASP A 14 7.57 -7.81 10.60
CA ASP A 14 6.73 -9.01 10.60
C ASP A 14 5.63 -8.91 9.53
N PHE A 15 4.99 -7.74 9.41
CA PHE A 15 4.01 -7.49 8.36
C PHE A 15 4.60 -7.62 6.95
N GLN A 16 5.77 -7.01 6.72
CA GLN A 16 6.49 -7.15 5.45
C GLN A 16 6.87 -8.61 5.15
N SER A 17 7.24 -9.36 6.18
CA SER A 17 7.57 -10.78 6.04
C SER A 17 6.35 -11.60 5.63
N MET A 18 5.15 -11.31 6.17
CA MET A 18 3.89 -11.93 5.72
C MET A 18 3.61 -11.66 4.24
N ILE A 19 3.78 -10.41 3.78
CA ILE A 19 3.63 -10.06 2.36
C ILE A 19 4.61 -10.84 1.47
N ARG A 20 5.89 -10.88 1.85
CA ARG A 20 6.93 -11.56 1.05
C ARG A 20 6.74 -13.06 0.98
N SER A 21 6.33 -13.67 2.10
CA SER A 21 6.07 -15.11 2.19
C SER A 21 4.68 -15.51 1.68
N LYS A 22 3.84 -14.54 1.32
CA LYS A 22 2.46 -14.75 0.84
C LYS A 22 1.59 -15.59 1.77
N THR A 23 1.79 -15.42 3.09
CA THR A 23 1.05 -16.17 4.11
C THR A 23 0.33 -15.24 5.07
N THR A 24 -0.93 -15.54 5.34
CA THR A 24 -1.78 -14.77 6.26
C THR A 24 -1.85 -15.38 7.65
N ARG A 25 -1.14 -16.49 7.91
CA ARG A 25 -1.27 -17.29 9.14
C ARG A 25 -1.11 -16.49 10.42
N LYS A 26 -0.23 -15.48 10.43
CA LYS A 26 0.06 -14.64 11.59
C LYS A 26 -0.65 -13.29 11.56
N LEU A 27 -1.54 -13.04 10.60
CA LEU A 27 -2.11 -11.70 10.39
C LEU A 27 -2.99 -11.26 11.56
N ASP A 28 -3.78 -12.18 12.11
CA ASP A 28 -4.69 -11.87 13.21
C ASP A 28 -3.91 -11.65 14.52
N GLU A 29 -2.92 -12.52 14.83
CA GLU A 29 -1.98 -12.33 15.95
C GLU A 29 -1.21 -11.01 15.84
N TRP A 30 -0.76 -10.68 14.62
CA TRP A 30 -0.07 -9.44 14.34
C TRP A 30 -0.98 -8.23 14.55
N LEU A 31 -2.25 -8.29 14.14
CA LEU A 31 -3.21 -7.21 14.33
C LEU A 31 -3.41 -6.89 15.81
N ASP A 32 -3.59 -7.92 16.65
CA ASP A 32 -3.80 -7.75 18.09
C ASP A 32 -2.58 -7.11 18.77
N ALA A 33 -1.37 -7.53 18.39
CA ALA A 33 -0.14 -6.95 18.90
C ALA A 33 0.08 -5.50 18.38
N ALA A 34 -0.16 -5.26 17.10
CA ALA A 34 0.12 -3.99 16.45
C ALA A 34 -0.83 -2.87 16.88
N LYS A 35 -2.10 -3.18 17.17
CA LYS A 35 -3.12 -2.22 17.64
C LYS A 35 -2.68 -1.41 18.88
N ASN A 36 -1.94 -2.04 19.79
CA ASN A 36 -1.50 -1.44 21.05
C ASN A 36 -0.10 -0.80 20.96
N SER A 37 0.46 -0.67 19.75
CA SER A 37 1.80 -0.14 19.51
C SER A 37 1.75 1.22 18.80
N LEU A 38 2.92 1.82 18.54
CA LEU A 38 3.03 3.04 17.74
C LEU A 38 2.48 2.92 16.30
N VAL A 39 2.26 1.69 15.81
CA VAL A 39 1.63 1.44 14.50
C VAL A 39 0.14 1.10 14.61
N GLY A 40 -0.50 1.39 15.74
CA GLY A 40 -1.92 1.08 15.99
C GLY A 40 -2.88 1.62 14.94
N SER A 41 -2.68 2.86 14.48
CA SER A 41 -3.49 3.45 13.39
C SER A 41 -3.35 2.69 12.06
N PHE A 42 -2.15 2.17 11.78
CA PHE A 42 -1.91 1.34 10.60
C PHE A 42 -2.62 -0.01 10.75
N ALA A 43 -2.52 -0.67 11.90
CA ALA A 43 -3.25 -1.89 12.20
C ALA A 43 -4.76 -1.71 12.09
N GLY A 44 -5.30 -0.58 12.57
CA GLY A 44 -6.72 -0.25 12.42
C GLY A 44 -7.15 -0.04 10.96
N GLY A 45 -6.26 0.47 10.09
CA GLY A 45 -6.50 0.51 8.65
C GLY A 45 -6.52 -0.89 8.03
N VAL A 46 -5.54 -1.73 8.38
CA VAL A 46 -5.47 -3.13 7.93
C VAL A 46 -6.71 -3.91 8.34
N GLU A 47 -7.20 -3.72 9.57
CA GLU A 47 -8.40 -4.38 10.06
C GLU A 47 -9.66 -3.97 9.28
N LYS A 48 -9.82 -2.68 8.98
CA LYS A 48 -10.96 -2.19 8.18
C LYS A 48 -11.00 -2.83 6.78
N ASP A 49 -9.83 -3.05 6.19
CA ASP A 49 -9.66 -3.62 4.84
C ASP A 49 -9.19 -5.08 4.87
N LEU A 50 -9.48 -5.84 5.93
CA LEU A 50 -8.88 -7.16 6.20
C LEU A 50 -8.99 -8.14 5.03
N ASN A 51 -10.14 -8.19 4.37
CA ASN A 51 -10.35 -9.07 3.21
C ASN A 51 -9.45 -8.66 2.02
N ALA A 52 -9.34 -7.37 1.76
CA ALA A 52 -8.48 -6.86 0.70
C ALA A 52 -6.99 -7.11 1.02
N VAL A 53 -6.57 -6.94 2.27
CA VAL A 53 -5.20 -7.20 2.71
C VAL A 53 -4.86 -8.70 2.64
N ARG A 54 -5.75 -9.58 3.09
CA ARG A 54 -5.58 -11.04 2.96
C ARG A 54 -5.39 -11.43 1.50
N ASN A 55 -6.25 -10.91 0.61
CA ASN A 55 -6.13 -11.14 -0.83
C ASN A 55 -4.83 -10.58 -1.41
N ALA A 56 -4.43 -9.38 -1.00
CA ALA A 56 -3.17 -8.76 -1.45
C ALA A 56 -1.93 -9.57 -1.02
N ILE A 57 -1.98 -10.23 0.14
CA ILE A 57 -0.89 -11.10 0.61
C ILE A 57 -0.80 -12.38 -0.23
N ILE A 58 -1.90 -13.07 -0.47
CA ILE A 58 -1.90 -14.40 -1.13
C ILE A 58 -1.90 -14.33 -2.65
N SER A 59 -2.33 -13.20 -3.22
CA SER A 59 -2.49 -13.04 -4.67
C SER A 59 -1.16 -13.27 -5.42
N PRO A 60 -1.18 -13.96 -6.57
CA PRO A 60 -0.03 -14.02 -7.45
C PRO A 60 0.20 -12.67 -8.17
N TRP A 61 -0.84 -11.86 -8.31
CA TRP A 61 -0.83 -10.59 -9.01
C TRP A 61 -0.53 -9.42 -8.08
N SER A 62 0.35 -8.52 -8.53
CA SER A 62 0.69 -7.28 -7.84
C SER A 62 -0.04 -6.09 -8.46
N ASN A 63 -0.62 -5.22 -7.63
CA ASN A 63 -1.16 -3.92 -8.06
C ASN A 63 -0.07 -2.91 -8.43
N GLY A 64 1.22 -3.25 -8.33
CA GLY A 64 2.32 -2.33 -8.59
C GLY A 64 2.34 -1.74 -10.00
N GLN A 65 1.94 -2.51 -11.03
CA GLN A 65 1.83 -1.97 -12.39
C GLN A 65 0.72 -0.90 -12.48
N THR A 66 -0.45 -1.20 -11.93
CA THR A 66 -1.60 -0.27 -11.89
C THR A 66 -1.23 1.01 -11.13
N GLU A 67 -0.63 0.89 -9.94
CA GLU A 67 -0.19 2.04 -9.14
C GLU A 67 0.93 2.83 -9.82
N GLY A 68 1.83 2.17 -10.55
CA GLY A 68 2.84 2.81 -11.37
C GLY A 68 2.22 3.68 -12.48
N GLN A 69 1.23 3.16 -13.21
CA GLN A 69 0.52 3.93 -14.23
C GLN A 69 -0.27 5.09 -13.63
N ILE A 70 -0.95 4.88 -12.50
CA ILE A 70 -1.66 5.94 -11.76
C ILE A 70 -0.67 7.03 -11.30
N THR A 71 0.50 6.64 -10.82
CA THR A 71 1.55 7.58 -10.39
C THR A 71 2.06 8.41 -11.56
N ARG A 72 2.34 7.78 -12.72
CA ARG A 72 2.72 8.48 -13.95
C ARG A 72 1.63 9.46 -14.41
N LEU A 73 0.37 9.03 -14.38
CA LEU A 73 -0.78 9.88 -14.74
C LEU A 73 -0.89 11.09 -13.80
N LYS A 74 -0.83 10.86 -12.49
CA LYS A 74 -0.88 11.92 -11.47
C LYS A 74 0.29 12.89 -11.63
N LEU A 75 1.48 12.41 -11.97
CA LEU A 75 2.67 13.24 -12.22
C LEU A 75 2.45 14.17 -13.41
N ILE A 76 2.00 13.65 -14.56
CA ILE A 76 1.71 14.45 -15.75
C ILE A 76 0.66 15.52 -15.44
N LYS A 77 -0.43 15.14 -14.76
CA LYS A 77 -1.47 16.11 -14.36
C LYS A 77 -0.93 17.21 -13.45
N ARG A 78 -0.03 16.89 -12.52
CA ARG A 78 0.63 17.86 -11.62
C ARG A 78 1.58 18.80 -12.36
N GLN A 79 2.38 18.29 -13.30
CA GLN A 79 3.24 19.11 -14.17
C GLN A 79 2.44 20.13 -15.00
N MET A 80 1.16 19.85 -15.22
CA MET A 80 0.24 20.71 -15.96
C MET A 80 -0.68 21.52 -15.04
N TYR A 81 -0.32 21.66 -13.77
CA TYR A 81 -1.06 22.43 -12.76
C TYR A 81 -2.54 22.02 -12.64
N GLY A 82 -2.84 20.74 -12.85
CA GLY A 82 -4.19 20.19 -12.79
C GLY A 82 -5.07 20.49 -14.01
N ARG A 83 -4.57 21.24 -15.00
CA ARG A 83 -5.35 21.69 -16.18
C ARG A 83 -5.45 20.66 -17.30
N ALA A 84 -4.72 19.55 -17.19
CA ALA A 84 -4.81 18.45 -18.14
C ALA A 84 -6.14 17.69 -17.98
N LYS A 85 -7.07 17.94 -18.92
CA LYS A 85 -8.29 17.16 -19.12
C LYS A 85 -7.94 15.82 -19.81
N LEU A 86 -8.93 14.94 -19.98
CA LEU A 86 -8.71 13.56 -20.42
C LEU A 86 -8.01 13.45 -21.78
N ASP A 87 -8.43 14.28 -22.74
CA ASP A 87 -7.82 14.44 -24.06
C ASP A 87 -6.31 14.73 -23.98
N LEU A 88 -5.92 15.68 -23.14
CA LEU A 88 -4.54 16.11 -22.99
C LEU A 88 -3.69 15.09 -22.21
N LEU A 89 -4.29 14.41 -21.24
CA LEU A 89 -3.65 13.28 -20.55
C LEU A 89 -3.43 12.10 -21.50
N GLN A 90 -4.41 11.77 -22.34
CA GLN A 90 -4.32 10.70 -23.33
C GLN A 90 -3.19 10.96 -24.32
N ALA A 91 -3.14 12.16 -24.90
CA ALA A 91 -2.09 12.57 -25.83
C ALA A 91 -0.67 12.45 -25.22
N ARG A 92 -0.51 12.71 -23.92
CA ARG A 92 0.79 12.62 -23.23
C ARG A 92 1.15 11.24 -22.68
N LEU A 93 0.18 10.41 -22.32
CA LEU A 93 0.46 9.07 -21.79
C LEU A 93 0.67 8.04 -22.90
N ILE A 94 -0.21 8.07 -23.91
CA ILE A 94 -0.34 7.05 -24.94
C ILE A 94 0.34 7.50 -26.25
N GLY A 95 0.50 8.82 -26.43
CA GLY A 95 0.93 9.44 -27.68
C GLY A 95 -0.28 9.89 -28.52
N ALA A 96 -0.07 10.85 -29.42
CA ALA A 96 -1.05 11.13 -30.46
C ALA A 96 -1.08 9.94 -31.42
N SER A 97 -2.26 9.33 -31.60
CA SER A 97 -2.51 8.42 -32.73
C SER A 97 -2.70 9.24 -34.00
#